data_AF-A0A8J8CS79-F1
#
_entry.id   AF-A0A8J8CS79-F1
#
_cell.length_a   1.000
_cell.length_b   1.000
_cell.length_c   1.000
_cell.angle_alpha   90.00
_cell.angle_beta   90.00
_cell.angle_gamma   90.00
#
_symmetry.space_group_name_H-M   'P 1'
#
loop_
_entity.id
_entity.type
_entity.pdbx_description
1 polymer ?
#
loop_
_entity_poly.entity_id
_entity_poly.type
_entity_poly.pdbx_seq_one_letter_code
_entity_poly.pdbx_strand_id
1 'polypeptide(L)'
;MNPLSSLKRLLGLDDDVDAEAAADADAAPEADADTDADATRPRELAAELVDAHPDADLDYTPRSLVVLDDLAADVADALDADPEDEATNETVRRMGAYLGETFVRAYDGEWTFDDAAGWVVELSATHQGQPVVLTVPSVLGDVFEGESSFALVHDVFASELDADAPELADADPTEPADDPREEPAPADVVAAFDRLAAELAADHDALDFSPASLSALDDVARRNREDHDGRDSRDGRDGRDGRDTTAFDPDRDEIDLGAHADTVGGHTDAVAGYFASVLRTHHTAEYRGELAETLVVEGATRQATLEPRAIAAAAAADETSFETLYANLREDLGLGSATAE
;
A
#
# COMPACT_ATOMS: atom_id res chain seq x y z
N MET A 1 8.05 13.05 -8.55
CA MET A 1 7.76 12.53 -7.20
C MET A 1 6.39 11.89 -7.28
N ASN A 2 6.24 10.67 -6.78
CA ASN A 2 4.97 9.95 -6.84
C ASN A 2 4.03 10.56 -5.79
N PRO A 3 2.83 11.08 -6.13
CA PRO A 3 1.89 11.66 -5.16
C PRO A 3 1.58 10.68 -4.00
N LEU A 4 1.64 9.37 -4.29
CA LEU A 4 1.56 8.26 -3.33
C LEU A 4 2.55 8.33 -2.16
N SER A 5 3.79 8.75 -2.41
CA SER A 5 4.81 8.83 -1.36
C SER A 5 4.60 10.04 -0.45
N SER A 6 3.94 11.10 -0.94
CA SER A 6 3.59 12.26 -0.13
C SER A 6 2.35 11.99 0.73
N LEU A 7 1.36 11.26 0.18
CA LEU A 7 0.13 10.88 0.88
C LEU A 7 0.39 9.88 2.02
N LYS A 8 1.23 8.85 1.79
CA LYS A 8 1.64 7.89 2.84
C LYS A 8 2.41 8.55 3.99
N ARG A 9 3.31 9.48 3.67
CA ARG A 9 4.06 10.29 4.65
C ARG A 9 3.18 11.28 5.41
N LEU A 10 2.14 11.82 4.77
CA LEU A 10 1.18 12.75 5.36
C LEU A 10 0.23 12.05 6.35
N LEU A 11 -0.15 10.83 6.03
CA LEU A 11 -1.07 9.99 6.81
C LEU A 11 -0.37 9.29 8.00
N GLY A 12 0.94 9.45 8.16
CA GLY A 12 1.70 8.88 9.28
C GLY A 12 1.96 7.38 9.16
N LEU A 13 1.92 6.83 7.94
CA LEU A 13 2.15 5.39 7.69
C LEU A 13 3.64 5.02 7.58
N ASP A 14 4.54 6.01 7.60
CA ASP A 14 6.00 5.86 7.55
C ASP A 14 6.64 6.36 8.88
N ASP A 15 6.40 5.67 9.99
CA ASP A 15 7.13 5.94 11.25
C ASP A 15 8.32 4.97 11.40
N ASP A 16 9.38 5.26 10.64
CA ASP A 16 10.75 4.89 11.05
C ASP A 16 11.13 5.74 12.26
N VAL A 17 10.67 5.30 13.44
CA VAL A 17 11.11 5.88 14.71
C VAL A 17 12.56 5.46 14.93
N ASP A 18 13.46 6.35 14.58
CA ASP A 18 14.91 6.28 14.82
C ASP A 18 15.18 6.13 16.34
N ALA A 19 15.19 4.89 16.81
CA ALA A 19 15.32 4.52 18.21
C ALA A 19 16.80 4.47 18.62
N GLU A 20 17.43 5.63 18.82
CA GLU A 20 18.76 5.75 19.43
C GLU A 20 18.73 6.44 20.82
N ALA A 21 18.77 5.58 21.84
CA ALA A 21 19.53 5.65 23.10
C ALA A 21 19.41 6.87 24.06
N ALA A 22 18.91 6.59 25.28
CA ALA A 22 19.60 6.94 26.52
C ALA A 22 19.14 6.08 27.71
N ALA A 23 20.03 5.20 28.18
CA ALA A 23 19.97 4.64 29.52
C ALA A 23 20.50 5.67 30.54
N ASP A 24 19.70 6.05 31.53
CA ASP A 24 19.96 5.88 32.98
C ASP A 24 18.99 6.73 33.85
N ALA A 25 18.66 6.18 35.02
CA ALA A 25 18.12 6.81 36.24
C ALA A 25 16.61 7.12 36.39
N ASP A 26 15.93 6.17 37.05
CA ASP A 26 15.10 6.38 38.27
C ASP A 26 14.00 7.46 38.20
N ALA A 27 12.91 7.13 37.51
CA ALA A 27 11.63 7.84 37.65
C ALA A 27 10.54 6.85 38.10
N ALA A 28 9.76 7.30 39.08
CA ALA A 28 8.60 6.62 39.64
C ALA A 28 7.58 6.22 38.55
N PRO A 29 6.69 5.24 38.80
CA PRO A 29 5.67 4.87 37.83
C PRO A 29 4.69 6.04 37.67
N GLU A 30 4.89 6.84 36.62
CA GLU A 30 3.84 7.71 36.11
C GLU A 30 2.81 6.80 35.47
N ALA A 31 1.60 6.89 36.01
CA ALA A 31 0.47 6.10 35.56
C ALA A 31 0.18 6.42 34.08
N ASP A 32 0.07 5.36 33.28
CA ASP A 32 -0.32 5.37 31.88
C ASP A 32 -1.55 6.26 31.64
N ALA A 33 -1.34 7.45 31.06
CA ALA A 33 -2.38 8.45 30.83
C ALA A 33 -2.26 9.12 29.45
N ASP A 34 -1.78 8.40 28.43
CA ASP A 34 -1.58 8.92 27.07
C ASP A 34 -2.05 7.94 25.97
N THR A 35 -3.11 7.16 26.23
CA THR A 35 -3.68 6.25 25.19
C THR A 35 -5.15 6.53 24.84
N ASP A 36 -5.73 7.61 25.37
CA ASP A 36 -6.84 8.28 24.70
C ASP A 36 -6.20 9.27 23.71
N ALA A 37 -5.69 8.76 22.59
CA ALA A 37 -5.47 9.62 21.43
C ALA A 37 -6.77 10.38 21.21
N ASP A 38 -6.71 11.71 21.38
CA ASP A 38 -7.87 12.54 21.65
C ASP A 38 -8.94 12.41 20.55
N ALA A 39 -9.94 11.56 20.78
CA ALA A 39 -11.09 11.35 19.89
C ALA A 39 -11.89 12.65 19.65
N THR A 40 -11.55 13.75 20.34
CA THR A 40 -12.04 15.09 20.03
C THR A 40 -11.45 15.64 18.74
N ARG A 41 -10.17 15.39 18.43
CA ARG A 41 -9.49 15.97 17.26
C ARG A 41 -10.14 15.61 15.92
N PRO A 42 -10.45 14.34 15.59
CA PRO A 42 -11.13 14.03 14.34
C PRO A 42 -12.52 14.69 14.28
N ARG A 43 -13.25 14.78 15.40
CA ARG A 43 -14.54 15.49 15.44
C ARG A 43 -14.42 16.99 15.14
N GLU A 44 -13.36 17.63 15.64
CA GLU A 44 -13.06 19.03 15.35
C GLU A 44 -12.71 19.23 13.87
N LEU A 45 -11.85 18.39 13.30
CA LEU A 45 -11.51 18.42 11.88
C LEU A 45 -12.74 18.28 10.98
N ALA A 46 -13.64 17.36 11.33
CA ALA A 46 -14.89 17.15 10.64
C ALA A 46 -15.81 18.39 10.70
N ALA A 47 -15.80 19.14 11.82
CA ALA A 47 -16.52 20.40 11.96
C ALA A 47 -15.87 21.55 11.18
N GLU A 48 -14.53 21.62 11.19
CA GLU A 48 -13.77 22.58 10.40
C GLU A 48 -14.07 22.44 8.89
N LEU A 49 -14.29 21.21 8.38
CA LEU A 49 -14.70 21.01 6.98
C LEU A 49 -16.04 21.68 6.67
N VAL A 50 -17.04 21.45 7.53
CA VAL A 50 -18.39 22.03 7.36
C VAL A 50 -18.34 23.55 7.43
N ASP A 51 -17.56 24.11 8.37
CA ASP A 51 -17.39 25.55 8.51
C ASP A 51 -16.66 26.18 7.32
N ALA A 52 -15.71 25.46 6.71
CA ALA A 52 -14.98 25.91 5.53
C ALA A 52 -15.82 25.86 4.24
N HIS A 53 -16.82 24.98 4.18
CA HIS A 53 -17.66 24.75 3.00
C HIS A 53 -19.16 24.97 3.31
N PRO A 54 -19.59 26.18 3.72
CA PRO A 54 -20.97 26.45 4.14
C PRO A 54 -22.00 26.37 3.00
N ASP A 55 -21.53 26.40 1.75
CA ASP A 55 -22.37 26.24 0.56
C ASP A 55 -22.56 24.76 0.17
N ALA A 56 -21.76 23.85 0.74
CA ALA A 56 -21.93 22.41 0.57
C ALA A 56 -22.94 21.89 1.61
N ASP A 57 -23.87 21.02 1.20
CA ASP A 57 -24.91 20.45 2.06
C ASP A 57 -24.34 19.30 2.93
N LEU A 58 -23.34 19.63 3.73
CA LEU A 58 -22.62 18.68 4.59
C LEU A 58 -23.30 18.61 5.97
N ASP A 59 -24.18 17.63 6.16
CA ASP A 59 -24.98 17.46 7.38
C ASP A 59 -24.67 16.19 8.21
N TYR A 60 -23.60 15.48 7.83
CA TYR A 60 -23.14 14.22 8.42
C TYR A 60 -24.13 13.06 8.30
N THR A 61 -25.10 13.17 7.38
CA THR A 61 -25.87 12.01 6.96
C THR A 61 -25.07 11.24 5.92
N PRO A 62 -25.27 9.92 5.77
CA PRO A 62 -24.68 9.17 4.67
C PRO A 62 -24.84 9.87 3.31
N ARG A 63 -26.01 10.47 3.05
CA ARG A 63 -26.31 11.14 1.79
C ARG A 63 -25.36 12.30 1.47
N SER A 64 -24.77 12.96 2.46
CA SER A 64 -23.82 14.06 2.22
C SER A 64 -22.45 13.56 1.72
N LEU A 65 -22.17 12.25 1.75
CA LEU A 65 -20.94 11.69 1.21
C LEU A 65 -20.84 11.85 -0.32
N VAL A 66 -21.97 11.91 -1.03
CA VAL A 66 -21.97 12.25 -2.48
C VAL A 66 -21.49 13.68 -2.70
N VAL A 67 -21.85 14.61 -1.81
CA VAL A 67 -21.35 15.99 -1.86
C VAL A 67 -19.87 16.04 -1.49
N LEU A 68 -19.42 15.15 -0.59
CA LEU A 68 -18.02 15.01 -0.25
C LEU A 68 -17.19 14.47 -1.43
N ASP A 69 -17.75 13.57 -2.25
CA ASP A 69 -17.11 13.08 -3.48
C ASP A 69 -16.88 14.21 -4.49
N ASP A 70 -17.88 15.08 -4.70
CA ASP A 70 -17.71 16.27 -5.56
C ASP A 70 -16.58 17.17 -5.06
N LEU A 71 -16.49 17.40 -3.74
CA LEU A 71 -15.41 18.18 -3.14
C LEU A 71 -14.05 17.48 -3.26
N ALA A 72 -14.01 16.15 -3.15
CA ALA A 72 -12.80 15.36 -3.25
C ALA A 72 -12.20 15.47 -4.66
N ALA A 73 -13.04 15.45 -5.70
CA ALA A 73 -12.61 15.67 -7.08
C ALA A 73 -11.94 17.05 -7.27
N ASP A 74 -12.53 18.11 -6.69
CA ASP A 74 -11.92 19.46 -6.73
C ASP A 74 -10.56 19.50 -5.99
N VAL A 75 -10.42 18.74 -4.91
CA VAL A 75 -9.17 18.65 -4.12
C VAL A 75 -8.12 17.79 -4.82
N ALA A 76 -8.51 16.72 -5.51
CA ALA A 76 -7.60 15.86 -6.28
C ALA A 76 -6.93 16.66 -7.40
N ASP A 77 -7.69 17.48 -8.14
CA ASP A 77 -7.14 18.39 -9.15
C ASP A 77 -6.10 19.37 -8.55
N ALA A 78 -6.29 19.80 -7.29
CA ALA A 78 -5.36 20.68 -6.59
C ALA A 78 -4.09 19.93 -6.13
N LEU A 79 -4.22 18.70 -5.64
CA LEU A 79 -3.09 17.83 -5.26
C LEU A 79 -2.20 17.50 -6.46
N ASP A 80 -2.80 17.22 -7.62
CA ASP A 80 -2.05 16.98 -8.86
C ASP A 80 -1.23 18.20 -9.29
N ALA A 81 -1.74 19.41 -9.00
CA ALA A 81 -1.04 20.64 -9.28
C ALA A 81 0.11 20.93 -8.28
N ASP A 82 -0.10 20.62 -6.99
CA ASP A 82 0.89 20.80 -5.92
C ASP A 82 0.69 19.79 -4.77
N PRO A 83 1.39 18.63 -4.81
CA PRO A 83 1.18 17.56 -3.83
C PRO A 83 1.73 17.89 -2.43
N GLU A 84 2.57 18.92 -2.31
CA GLU A 84 3.15 19.35 -1.04
C GLU A 84 2.36 20.51 -0.40
N ASP A 85 1.25 20.95 -1.01
CA ASP A 85 0.45 22.05 -0.49
C ASP A 85 -0.22 21.67 0.85
N GLU A 86 0.23 22.32 1.92
CA GLU A 86 -0.21 22.05 3.29
C GLU A 86 -1.71 22.29 3.49
N ALA A 87 -2.29 23.28 2.79
CA ALA A 87 -3.71 23.61 2.90
C ALA A 87 -4.60 22.54 2.24
N THR A 88 -4.19 22.03 1.08
CA THR A 88 -4.84 20.94 0.37
C THR A 88 -4.75 19.65 1.19
N ASN A 89 -3.55 19.33 1.69
CA ASN A 89 -3.31 18.19 2.56
C ASN A 89 -4.12 18.23 3.87
N GLU A 90 -4.29 19.41 4.48
CA GLU A 90 -5.18 19.57 5.64
C GLU A 90 -6.66 19.35 5.27
N THR A 91 -7.06 19.75 4.07
CA THR A 91 -8.44 19.51 3.57
C THR A 91 -8.71 18.02 3.39
N VAL A 92 -7.76 17.26 2.85
CA VAL A 92 -7.83 15.79 2.76
C VAL A 92 -8.06 15.16 4.14
N ARG A 93 -7.30 15.57 5.16
CA ARG A 93 -7.50 15.07 6.54
C ARG A 93 -8.88 15.40 7.08
N ARG A 94 -9.37 16.63 6.84
CA ARG A 94 -10.72 17.05 7.24
C ARG A 94 -11.80 16.22 6.56
N MET A 95 -11.63 15.86 5.29
CA MET A 95 -12.54 14.96 4.57
C MET A 95 -12.58 13.56 5.18
N GLY A 96 -11.44 12.97 5.51
CA GLY A 96 -11.40 11.66 6.19
C GLY A 96 -12.04 11.70 7.58
N ALA A 97 -11.80 12.78 8.32
CA ALA A 97 -12.45 12.99 9.61
C ALA A 97 -13.97 13.13 9.48
N TYR A 98 -14.45 13.80 8.42
CA TYR A 98 -15.88 13.91 8.11
C TYR A 98 -16.50 12.55 7.78
N LEU A 99 -15.83 11.72 6.97
CA LEU A 99 -16.25 10.35 6.69
C LEU A 99 -16.40 9.57 8.00
N GLY A 100 -15.36 9.52 8.82
CA GLY A 100 -15.40 8.77 10.07
C GLY A 100 -16.49 9.25 11.02
N GLU A 101 -16.71 10.56 11.13
CA GLU A 101 -17.79 11.11 11.96
C GLU A 101 -19.19 10.78 11.42
N THR A 102 -19.33 10.65 10.10
CA THR A 102 -20.57 10.15 9.47
C THR A 102 -20.84 8.71 9.89
N PHE A 103 -19.81 7.85 9.93
CA PHE A 103 -19.92 6.47 10.40
C PHE A 103 -20.21 6.36 11.89
N VAL A 104 -19.54 7.16 12.73
CA VAL A 104 -19.81 7.25 14.18
C VAL A 104 -21.30 7.54 14.42
N ARG A 105 -21.87 8.50 13.67
CA ARG A 105 -23.27 8.92 13.86
C ARG A 105 -24.29 7.98 13.24
N ALA A 106 -24.00 7.41 12.07
CA ALA A 106 -24.93 6.53 11.36
C ALA A 106 -24.95 5.11 11.93
N TYR A 107 -23.81 4.61 12.42
CA TYR A 107 -23.59 3.21 12.76
C TYR A 107 -23.16 2.96 14.21
N ASP A 108 -23.26 3.96 15.07
CA ASP A 108 -22.85 3.86 16.49
C ASP A 108 -21.38 3.41 16.61
N GLY A 109 -20.54 4.00 15.76
CA GLY A 109 -19.09 3.78 15.75
C GLY A 109 -18.38 4.61 16.81
N GLU A 110 -17.15 4.20 17.13
CA GLU A 110 -16.28 4.89 18.08
C GLU A 110 -14.94 5.21 17.42
N TRP A 111 -14.45 6.43 17.62
CA TRP A 111 -13.11 6.81 17.20
C TRP A 111 -12.09 6.15 18.11
N THR A 112 -11.15 5.44 17.50
CA THR A 112 -9.94 4.95 18.16
C THR A 112 -8.72 5.36 17.35
N PHE A 113 -7.53 5.17 17.92
CA PHE A 113 -6.27 5.43 17.25
C PHE A 113 -5.43 4.17 17.30
N ASP A 114 -4.96 3.76 16.13
CA ASP A 114 -4.04 2.66 15.95
C ASP A 114 -2.67 3.22 15.60
N ASP A 115 -1.62 2.75 16.27
CA ASP A 115 -0.27 3.29 16.08
C ASP A 115 0.27 3.06 14.66
N ALA A 116 -0.22 2.04 13.94
CA ALA A 116 0.21 1.73 12.58
C ALA A 116 -0.72 2.32 11.52
N ALA A 117 -2.02 2.38 11.80
CA ALA A 117 -3.05 2.76 10.84
C ALA A 117 -3.61 4.17 11.05
N GLY A 118 -3.22 4.86 12.13
CA GLY A 118 -3.70 6.18 12.49
C GLY A 118 -5.13 6.18 13.03
N TRP A 119 -5.91 7.20 12.68
CA TRP A 119 -7.30 7.31 13.13
C TRP A 119 -8.20 6.26 12.46
N VAL A 120 -8.90 5.48 13.27
CA VAL A 120 -9.84 4.47 12.79
C VAL A 120 -11.20 4.63 13.47
N VAL A 121 -12.26 4.12 12.83
CA VAL A 121 -13.58 4.03 13.44
C VAL A 121 -13.94 2.57 13.64
N GLU A 122 -14.05 2.15 14.90
CA GLU A 122 -14.54 0.84 15.28
C GLU A 122 -16.07 0.86 15.31
N LEU A 123 -16.70 -0.03 14.54
CA LEU A 123 -18.15 -0.13 14.50
C LEU A 123 -18.64 -1.15 15.52
N SER A 124 -19.74 -0.83 16.20
CA SER A 124 -20.36 -1.71 17.20
C SER A 124 -20.87 -3.05 16.61
N ALA A 125 -21.08 -3.10 15.30
CA ALA A 125 -21.49 -4.31 14.60
C ALA A 125 -20.30 -5.20 14.26
N THR A 126 -20.58 -6.50 14.16
CA THR A 126 -19.57 -7.50 13.83
C THR A 126 -19.93 -8.21 12.54
N HIS A 127 -18.96 -8.30 11.63
CA HIS A 127 -19.06 -9.13 10.44
C HIS A 127 -18.35 -10.45 10.73
N GLN A 128 -19.05 -11.58 10.61
CA GLN A 128 -18.51 -12.93 10.90
C GLN A 128 -17.89 -13.06 12.32
N GLY A 129 -18.36 -12.26 13.27
CA GLY A 129 -17.87 -12.27 14.66
C GLY A 129 -16.58 -11.48 14.89
N GLN A 130 -16.09 -10.73 13.90
CA GLN A 130 -15.01 -9.76 14.03
C GLN A 130 -15.57 -8.32 14.03
N PRO A 131 -14.99 -7.38 14.78
CA PRO A 131 -15.36 -5.97 14.70
C PRO A 131 -15.09 -5.44 13.28
N VAL A 132 -16.01 -4.64 12.77
CA VAL A 132 -15.80 -3.93 11.50
C VAL A 132 -15.05 -2.64 11.80
N VAL A 133 -13.93 -2.42 11.12
CA VAL A 133 -13.04 -1.28 11.36
C VAL A 133 -12.89 -0.49 10.06
N LEU A 134 -13.16 0.81 10.13
CA LEU A 134 -12.91 1.76 9.05
C LEU A 134 -11.56 2.44 9.27
N THR A 135 -10.57 2.09 8.45
CA THR A 135 -9.26 2.74 8.47
C THR A 135 -9.28 3.99 7.59
N VAL A 136 -9.40 5.16 8.21
CA VAL A 136 -9.60 6.43 7.48
C VAL A 136 -8.44 6.74 6.53
N PRO A 137 -7.15 6.58 6.92
CA PRO A 137 -6.03 6.77 6.00
C PRO A 137 -6.08 5.91 4.75
N SER A 138 -6.41 4.62 4.88
CA SER A 138 -6.51 3.70 3.74
C SER A 138 -7.61 4.14 2.78
N VAL A 139 -8.79 4.47 3.30
CA VAL A 139 -9.90 4.95 2.45
C VAL A 139 -9.55 6.24 1.72
N LEU A 140 -8.86 7.16 2.37
CA LEU A 140 -8.41 8.39 1.71
C LEU A 140 -7.43 8.10 0.58
N GLY A 141 -6.53 7.12 0.75
CA GLY A 141 -5.67 6.63 -0.33
C GLY A 141 -6.50 6.22 -1.54
N ASP A 142 -7.38 5.24 -1.37
CA ASP A 142 -8.20 4.69 -2.46
C ASP A 142 -9.05 5.77 -3.15
N VAL A 143 -9.64 6.70 -2.39
CA VAL A 143 -10.47 7.79 -2.96
C VAL A 143 -9.63 8.77 -3.79
N PHE A 144 -8.49 9.23 -3.26
CA PHE A 144 -7.66 10.20 -3.98
C PHE A 144 -6.79 9.58 -5.08
N GLU A 145 -6.65 8.25 -5.08
CA GLU A 145 -6.09 7.48 -6.20
C GLU A 145 -7.13 7.22 -7.31
N GLY A 146 -8.40 7.56 -7.06
CA GLY A 146 -9.51 7.37 -8.00
C GLY A 146 -10.02 5.92 -8.06
N GLU A 147 -9.59 5.06 -7.14
CA GLU A 147 -9.99 3.65 -7.04
C GLU A 147 -11.33 3.49 -6.31
N SER A 148 -11.75 4.52 -5.57
CA SER A 148 -12.99 4.50 -4.79
C SER A 148 -13.66 5.87 -4.67
N SER A 149 -14.80 5.91 -4.00
CA SER A 149 -15.48 7.14 -3.59
C SER A 149 -16.00 6.98 -2.15
N PHE A 150 -16.22 8.09 -1.44
CA PHE A 150 -16.80 8.07 -0.10
C PHE A 150 -18.19 7.43 -0.10
N ALA A 151 -19.01 7.68 -1.13
CA ALA A 151 -20.31 7.01 -1.29
C ALA A 151 -20.18 5.50 -1.49
N LEU A 152 -19.21 5.04 -2.30
CA LEU A 152 -18.97 3.61 -2.53
C LEU A 152 -18.49 2.91 -1.26
N VAL A 153 -17.53 3.50 -0.54
CA VAL A 153 -17.05 2.97 0.75
C VAL A 153 -18.20 2.84 1.74
N HIS A 154 -19.08 3.84 1.80
CA HIS A 154 -20.28 3.75 2.62
C HIS A 154 -21.15 2.54 2.25
N ASP A 155 -21.44 2.35 0.97
CA ASP A 155 -22.34 1.29 0.52
C ASP A 155 -21.76 -0.11 0.78
N VAL A 156 -20.44 -0.28 0.61
CA VAL A 156 -19.72 -1.51 0.98
C VAL A 156 -19.89 -1.81 2.47
N PHE A 157 -19.58 -0.85 3.34
CA PHE A 157 -19.71 -1.06 4.78
C PHE A 157 -21.17 -1.24 5.21
N ALA A 158 -22.12 -0.47 4.66
CA ALA A 158 -23.54 -0.62 4.94
C ALA A 158 -24.04 -2.04 4.61
N SER A 159 -23.57 -2.61 3.49
CA SER A 159 -23.83 -4.00 3.11
C SER A 159 -23.19 -4.99 4.08
N GLU A 160 -21.94 -4.79 4.49
CA GLU A 160 -21.26 -5.67 5.47
C GLU A 160 -21.91 -5.67 6.85
N LEU A 161 -22.48 -4.54 7.25
CA LEU A 161 -23.18 -4.33 8.50
C LEU A 161 -24.63 -4.85 8.48
N ASP A 162 -25.12 -5.32 7.33
CA ASP A 162 -26.53 -5.68 7.09
C ASP A 162 -27.48 -4.53 7.49
N ALA A 163 -27.03 -3.29 7.25
CA ALA A 163 -27.79 -2.10 7.58
C ALA A 163 -28.83 -1.82 6.47
N ASP A 164 -30.07 -1.54 6.85
CA ASP A 164 -31.12 -1.07 5.94
C ASP A 164 -30.90 0.42 5.61
N ALA A 165 -29.79 0.70 4.93
CA ALA A 165 -29.37 2.03 4.50
C ALA A 165 -29.65 2.21 2.99
N PRO A 166 -29.99 3.42 2.54
CA PRO A 166 -30.11 3.69 1.11
C PRO A 166 -28.72 3.61 0.46
N GLU A 167 -28.63 2.88 -0.65
CA GLU A 167 -27.48 2.92 -1.57
C GLU A 167 -27.29 4.37 -2.05
N LEU A 168 -26.06 4.85 -1.94
CA LEU A 168 -25.70 6.23 -2.21
C LEU A 168 -25.02 6.41 -3.56
N ALA A 169 -24.12 5.48 -3.89
CA ALA A 169 -23.56 5.40 -5.21
C ALA A 169 -24.73 5.13 -6.18
N ASP A 170 -24.88 5.98 -7.20
CA ASP A 170 -25.80 5.66 -8.27
C ASP A 170 -25.36 4.30 -8.82
N ALA A 171 -26.24 3.29 -8.78
CA ALA A 171 -25.98 1.93 -9.29
C ALA A 171 -25.83 1.87 -10.83
N ASP A 172 -25.28 2.92 -11.44
CA ASP A 172 -24.33 2.71 -12.52
C ASP A 172 -23.03 2.41 -11.78
N PRO A 173 -22.62 1.13 -11.61
CA PRO A 173 -21.21 0.92 -11.38
C PRO A 173 -20.57 1.68 -12.52
N THR A 174 -19.90 2.80 -12.23
CA THR A 174 -18.80 3.21 -13.07
C THR A 174 -18.06 1.90 -13.21
N GLU A 175 -18.13 1.24 -14.37
CA GLU A 175 -17.26 0.11 -14.68
C GLU A 175 -15.91 0.63 -14.18
N PRO A 176 -15.35 0.03 -13.10
CA PRO A 176 -14.19 0.59 -12.41
C PRO A 176 -13.24 0.95 -13.53
N ALA A 177 -12.96 2.24 -13.71
CA ALA A 177 -12.56 2.78 -15.00
C ALA A 177 -11.39 1.95 -15.54
N ASP A 178 -11.67 1.00 -16.47
CA ASP A 178 -10.93 -0.27 -16.63
C ASP A 178 -9.59 -0.20 -15.90
N ASP A 179 -9.55 -0.51 -14.59
CA ASP A 179 -8.30 -0.33 -13.85
C ASP A 179 -7.29 -1.23 -14.58
N PRO A 180 -6.26 -0.66 -15.23
CA PRO A 180 -5.34 -1.46 -16.01
C PRO A 180 -4.66 -2.52 -15.12
N ARG A 181 -4.66 -2.32 -13.79
CA ARG A 181 -4.18 -3.26 -12.76
C ARG A 181 -5.15 -4.39 -12.43
N GLU A 182 -6.39 -4.36 -12.91
CA GLU A 182 -7.32 -5.48 -12.86
C GLU A 182 -7.23 -6.37 -14.12
N GLU A 183 -6.72 -5.83 -15.23
CA GLU A 183 -6.50 -6.60 -16.45
C GLU A 183 -5.31 -7.58 -16.30
N PRO A 184 -5.41 -8.80 -16.89
CA PRO A 184 -4.30 -9.74 -16.90
C PRO A 184 -3.09 -9.14 -17.60
N ALA A 185 -1.92 -9.23 -16.96
CA ALA A 185 -0.69 -8.66 -17.49
C ALA A 185 -0.34 -9.24 -18.88
N PRO A 186 0.25 -8.44 -19.78
CA PRO A 186 0.68 -8.91 -21.09
C PRO A 186 1.59 -10.14 -21.00
N ALA A 187 1.32 -11.16 -21.82
CA ALA A 187 2.02 -12.45 -21.74
C ALA A 187 3.53 -12.34 -22.00
N ASP A 188 3.97 -11.35 -22.78
CA ASP A 188 5.37 -11.06 -23.04
C ASP A 188 6.09 -10.42 -21.84
N VAL A 189 5.39 -9.58 -21.06
CA VAL A 189 5.89 -9.03 -19.79
C VAL A 189 6.05 -10.14 -18.76
N VAL A 190 5.03 -10.99 -18.58
CA VAL A 190 5.11 -12.16 -17.69
C VAL A 190 6.25 -13.10 -18.12
N ALA A 191 6.42 -13.34 -19.43
CA ALA A 191 7.51 -14.16 -19.94
C ALA A 191 8.90 -13.52 -19.75
N ALA A 192 8.99 -12.20 -19.61
CA ALA A 192 10.24 -11.52 -19.27
C ALA A 192 10.61 -11.77 -17.81
N PHE A 193 9.67 -11.64 -16.88
CA PHE A 193 9.86 -12.00 -15.47
C PHE A 193 10.25 -13.46 -15.30
N ASP A 194 9.55 -14.38 -15.94
CA ASP A 194 9.85 -15.82 -15.87
C ASP A 194 11.26 -16.13 -16.39
N ARG A 195 11.73 -15.40 -17.41
CA ARG A 195 13.09 -15.54 -17.95
C ARG A 195 14.14 -15.03 -16.96
N LEU A 196 13.96 -13.83 -16.43
CA LEU A 196 14.88 -13.23 -15.45
C LEU A 196 14.97 -14.09 -14.19
N ALA A 197 13.84 -14.61 -13.71
CA ALA A 197 13.77 -15.54 -12.60
C ALA A 197 14.56 -16.84 -12.87
N ALA A 198 14.45 -17.40 -14.08
CA ALA A 198 15.18 -18.60 -14.48
C ALA A 198 16.69 -18.35 -14.62
N GLU A 199 17.08 -17.18 -15.12
CA GLU A 199 18.49 -16.76 -15.18
C GLU A 199 19.06 -16.60 -13.78
N LEU A 200 18.34 -15.94 -12.87
CA LEU A 200 18.72 -15.84 -11.46
C LEU A 200 18.88 -17.22 -10.81
N ALA A 201 17.92 -18.13 -11.01
CA ALA A 201 18.00 -19.47 -10.47
C ALA A 201 19.20 -20.26 -11.03
N ALA A 202 19.56 -20.05 -12.29
CA ALA A 202 20.71 -20.71 -12.91
C ALA A 202 22.06 -20.22 -12.35
N ASP A 203 22.13 -18.97 -11.89
CA ASP A 203 23.33 -18.38 -11.29
C ASP A 203 23.48 -18.71 -9.80
N HIS A 204 22.41 -19.20 -9.15
CA HIS A 204 22.36 -19.48 -7.73
C HIS A 204 21.87 -20.92 -7.44
N ASP A 205 22.78 -21.85 -7.18
CA ASP A 205 22.48 -23.28 -6.91
C ASP A 205 21.46 -23.55 -5.78
N ALA A 206 21.25 -22.57 -4.88
CA ALA A 206 20.29 -22.67 -3.77
C ALA A 206 18.84 -22.34 -4.19
N LEU A 207 18.63 -21.81 -5.40
CA LEU A 207 17.34 -21.39 -5.92
C LEU A 207 16.74 -22.47 -6.83
N ASP A 208 15.67 -23.14 -6.38
CA ASP A 208 15.02 -24.25 -7.10
C ASP A 208 13.51 -24.09 -7.31
N PHE A 209 12.97 -22.89 -7.10
CA PHE A 209 11.54 -22.54 -7.13
C PHE A 209 10.69 -23.30 -6.10
N SER A 210 11.31 -23.85 -5.06
CA SER A 210 10.59 -24.37 -3.90
C SER A 210 10.37 -23.28 -2.84
N PRO A 211 9.36 -23.38 -1.97
CA PRO A 211 9.23 -22.46 -0.85
C PRO A 211 10.45 -22.44 0.09
N ALA A 212 11.20 -23.55 0.16
CA ALA A 212 12.38 -23.67 1.00
C ALA A 212 13.57 -22.83 0.49
N SER A 213 13.59 -22.44 -0.78
CA SER A 213 14.65 -21.58 -1.34
C SER A 213 14.43 -20.09 -1.08
N LEU A 214 13.29 -19.68 -0.53
CA LEU A 214 12.98 -18.26 -0.31
C LEU A 214 13.93 -17.58 0.68
N SER A 215 14.44 -18.31 1.68
CA SER A 215 15.50 -17.79 2.58
C SER A 215 16.82 -17.54 1.83
N ALA A 216 17.13 -18.35 0.80
CA ALA A 216 18.28 -18.11 -0.06
C ALA A 216 18.03 -16.92 -1.01
N LEU A 217 16.78 -16.66 -1.39
CA LEU A 217 16.40 -15.48 -2.17
C LEU A 217 16.59 -14.18 -1.36
N ASP A 218 16.27 -14.19 -0.05
CA ASP A 218 16.56 -13.06 0.86
C ASP A 218 18.06 -12.72 0.86
N ASP A 219 18.92 -13.74 0.94
CA ASP A 219 20.38 -13.55 0.88
C ASP A 219 20.86 -13.00 -0.47
N VAL A 220 20.21 -13.37 -1.58
CA VAL A 220 20.53 -12.86 -2.92
C VAL A 220 20.14 -11.39 -3.04
N ALA A 221 18.93 -11.02 -2.61
CA ALA A 221 18.43 -9.64 -2.63
C ALA A 221 19.34 -8.70 -1.82
N ARG A 222 19.73 -9.10 -0.60
CA ARG A 222 20.63 -8.31 0.26
C ARG A 222 22.03 -8.13 -0.33
N ARG A 223 22.66 -9.21 -0.84
CA ARG A 223 24.02 -9.13 -1.40
C ARG A 223 24.13 -8.19 -2.59
N ASN A 224 23.10 -8.14 -3.44
CA ASN A 224 23.14 -7.26 -4.60
C ASN A 224 23.19 -5.77 -4.21
N ARG A 225 22.48 -5.39 -3.13
CA ARG A 225 22.53 -4.02 -2.60
C ARG A 225 23.92 -3.67 -2.07
N GLU A 226 24.52 -4.57 -1.28
CA GLU A 226 25.87 -4.39 -0.74
C GLU A 226 26.93 -4.21 -1.84
N ASP A 227 26.81 -4.95 -2.94
CA ASP A 227 27.72 -4.84 -4.10
C ASP A 227 27.55 -3.49 -4.85
N HIS A 228 26.35 -2.92 -4.85
CA HIS A 228 26.08 -1.60 -5.43
C HIS A 228 26.62 -0.47 -4.54
N ASP A 229 26.27 -0.46 -3.25
CA ASP A 229 26.73 0.56 -2.28
C ASP A 229 28.27 0.54 -2.12
N GLY A 230 28.88 -0.64 -2.25
CA GLY A 230 30.32 -0.83 -2.21
C GLY A 230 31.07 -0.30 -3.44
N ARG A 231 30.42 -0.18 -4.61
CA ARG A 231 31.03 0.36 -5.84
C ARG A 231 31.10 1.89 -5.80
N ASP A 232 30.02 2.56 -5.38
CA ASP A 232 29.99 4.02 -5.27
C ASP A 232 31.00 4.56 -4.25
N SER A 233 31.27 3.80 -3.19
CA SER A 233 32.23 4.19 -2.16
C SER A 233 33.71 4.09 -2.60
N ARG A 234 34.04 3.33 -3.67
CA ARG A 234 35.43 3.09 -4.08
C ARG A 234 35.95 4.03 -5.18
N ASP A 235 35.08 4.64 -5.98
CA ASP A 235 35.50 5.48 -7.12
C ASP A 235 35.62 6.99 -6.79
N GLY A 236 35.49 7.37 -5.52
CA GLY A 236 35.69 8.74 -5.02
C GLY A 236 37.12 9.29 -5.11
N ARG A 237 38.00 8.74 -5.96
CA ARG A 237 39.38 9.23 -6.11
C ARG A 237 39.93 9.00 -7.51
N ASP A 238 39.31 9.59 -8.53
CA ASP A 238 40.04 10.35 -9.55
C ASP A 238 39.07 11.26 -10.31
N GLY A 239 39.09 12.54 -9.94
CA GLY A 239 38.35 13.56 -10.64
C GLY A 239 38.85 13.72 -12.08
N ARG A 240 37.87 13.96 -12.96
CA ARG A 240 37.94 14.73 -14.21
C ARG A 240 37.64 13.88 -15.46
N ASP A 241 36.53 14.27 -16.08
CA ASP A 241 36.03 13.94 -17.43
C ASP A 241 35.22 12.65 -17.59
N GLY A 242 33.90 12.74 -17.42
CA GLY A 242 33.00 11.80 -18.10
C GLY A 242 31.59 11.71 -17.52
N ARG A 243 30.69 12.55 -18.03
CA ARG A 243 29.25 12.26 -18.22
C ARG A 243 28.56 11.51 -17.06
N ASP A 244 28.04 12.33 -16.15
CA ASP A 244 26.98 11.98 -15.21
C ASP A 244 25.82 11.27 -15.96
N THR A 245 25.59 9.99 -15.65
CA THR A 245 24.53 9.15 -16.23
C THR A 245 23.67 8.48 -15.14
N THR A 246 23.50 9.16 -14.01
CA THR A 246 22.60 8.73 -12.93
C THR A 246 21.34 9.60 -12.80
N ALA A 247 21.15 10.58 -13.69
CA ALA A 247 19.87 11.27 -13.81
C ALA A 247 18.87 10.35 -14.54
N PHE A 248 17.85 9.90 -13.80
CA PHE A 248 16.66 9.23 -14.30
C PHE A 248 16.08 10.04 -15.48
N ASP A 249 16.09 9.46 -16.67
CA ASP A 249 15.52 10.03 -17.89
C ASP A 249 14.16 9.35 -18.12
N PRO A 250 13.03 10.01 -17.82
CA PRO A 250 11.70 9.43 -17.96
C PRO A 250 11.24 9.30 -19.43
N ASP A 251 11.99 9.82 -20.40
CA ASP A 251 11.66 9.72 -21.84
C ASP A 251 12.33 8.50 -22.51
N ARG A 252 12.93 7.58 -21.74
CA ARG A 252 13.42 6.29 -22.27
C ARG A 252 12.27 5.29 -22.45
N ASP A 253 11.36 5.63 -23.36
CA ASP A 253 10.36 4.75 -23.95
C ASP A 253 11.02 3.70 -24.86
N GLU A 254 11.77 2.78 -24.27
CA GLU A 254 11.94 1.43 -24.82
C GLU A 254 12.48 0.57 -23.68
N ILE A 255 11.64 -0.32 -23.15
CA ILE A 255 12.08 -1.37 -22.26
C ILE A 255 13.01 -2.28 -23.09
N ASP A 256 14.30 -1.96 -23.12
CA ASP A 256 15.33 -2.83 -23.70
C ASP A 256 15.60 -3.99 -22.73
N LEU A 257 14.62 -4.91 -22.66
CA LEU A 257 14.62 -6.15 -21.88
C LEU A 257 15.73 -7.14 -22.30
N GLY A 258 16.61 -6.75 -23.22
CA GLY A 258 17.55 -7.65 -23.88
C GLY A 258 19.02 -7.51 -23.48
N ALA A 259 19.45 -6.42 -22.82
CA ALA A 259 20.88 -6.11 -22.80
C ALA A 259 21.56 -5.89 -21.44
N HIS A 260 20.88 -5.52 -20.35
CA HIS A 260 21.58 -5.07 -19.14
C HIS A 260 20.97 -5.59 -17.82
N ALA A 261 21.22 -6.86 -17.50
CA ALA A 261 21.00 -7.43 -16.16
C ALA A 261 21.81 -6.72 -15.04
N ASP A 262 22.79 -5.89 -15.39
CA ASP A 262 23.60 -5.09 -14.46
C ASP A 262 22.97 -3.73 -14.08
N THR A 263 21.76 -3.40 -14.57
CA THR A 263 21.05 -2.17 -14.18
C THR A 263 20.13 -2.48 -12.99
N VAL A 264 20.01 -1.55 -12.03
CA VAL A 264 19.23 -1.68 -10.78
C VAL A 264 17.78 -2.18 -10.96
N GLY A 265 17.18 -2.03 -12.15
CA GLY A 265 15.90 -2.65 -12.50
C GLY A 265 15.97 -4.17 -12.77
N GLY A 266 17.01 -4.66 -13.45
CA GLY A 266 17.10 -6.04 -13.91
C GLY A 266 17.22 -7.08 -12.79
N HIS A 267 18.00 -6.79 -11.73
CA HIS A 267 18.11 -7.71 -10.60
C HIS A 267 16.85 -7.70 -9.72
N THR A 268 16.28 -6.53 -9.44
CA THR A 268 15.02 -6.41 -8.69
C THR A 268 13.89 -7.14 -9.42
N ASP A 269 13.80 -6.99 -10.74
CA ASP A 269 12.83 -7.73 -11.57
C ASP A 269 13.09 -9.24 -11.55
N ALA A 270 14.35 -9.68 -11.55
CA ALA A 270 14.70 -11.10 -11.46
C ALA A 270 14.28 -11.70 -10.12
N VAL A 271 14.54 -11.00 -9.00
CA VAL A 271 14.15 -11.42 -7.66
C VAL A 271 12.61 -11.42 -7.52
N ALA A 272 11.94 -10.37 -7.97
CA ALA A 272 10.49 -10.26 -7.99
C ALA A 272 9.85 -11.38 -8.83
N GLY A 273 10.39 -11.65 -10.01
CA GLY A 273 9.95 -12.73 -10.89
C GLY A 273 10.14 -14.11 -10.27
N TYR A 274 11.24 -14.31 -9.54
CA TYR A 274 11.49 -15.57 -8.84
C TYR A 274 10.45 -15.81 -7.74
N PHE A 275 10.22 -14.82 -6.88
CA PHE A 275 9.22 -14.92 -5.82
C PHE A 275 7.82 -15.18 -6.37
N ALA A 276 7.42 -14.42 -7.40
CA ALA A 276 6.15 -14.63 -8.08
C ALA A 276 6.05 -16.02 -8.73
N SER A 277 7.14 -16.54 -9.30
CA SER A 277 7.18 -17.89 -9.87
C SER A 277 6.96 -18.97 -8.80
N VAL A 278 7.49 -18.79 -7.59
CA VAL A 278 7.21 -19.69 -6.45
C VAL A 278 5.72 -19.65 -6.12
N LEU A 279 5.12 -18.46 -5.99
CA LEU A 279 3.69 -18.32 -5.72
C LEU A 279 2.83 -18.96 -6.82
N ARG A 280 3.12 -18.71 -8.10
CA ARG A 280 2.40 -19.28 -9.26
C ARG A 280 2.55 -20.79 -9.40
N THR A 281 3.66 -21.36 -8.90
CA THR A 281 3.92 -22.81 -8.96
C THR A 281 3.16 -23.55 -7.87
N HIS A 282 3.07 -22.98 -6.67
CA HIS A 282 2.50 -23.65 -5.49
C HIS A 282 1.07 -23.22 -5.18
N HIS A 283 0.61 -22.10 -5.75
CA HIS A 283 -0.70 -21.51 -5.55
C HIS A 283 -1.28 -20.96 -6.86
N THR A 284 -2.57 -20.65 -6.85
CA THR A 284 -3.23 -19.97 -7.97
C THR A 284 -2.89 -18.49 -7.86
N ALA A 285 -1.90 -18.05 -8.63
CA ALA A 285 -1.49 -16.65 -8.68
C ALA A 285 -1.40 -16.15 -10.12
N GLU A 286 -1.75 -14.88 -10.34
CA GLU A 286 -1.79 -14.25 -11.66
C GLU A 286 -1.26 -12.82 -11.59
N TYR A 287 -0.45 -12.45 -12.57
CA TYR A 287 -0.02 -11.07 -12.74
C TYR A 287 -1.13 -10.24 -13.37
N ARG A 288 -1.29 -9.02 -12.85
CA ARG A 288 -2.19 -8.00 -13.36
C ARG A 288 -1.43 -6.68 -13.59
N GLY A 289 -1.98 -5.80 -14.42
CA GLY A 289 -1.30 -4.55 -14.80
C GLY A 289 -0.47 -4.68 -16.08
N GLU A 290 -0.37 -3.58 -16.85
CA GLU A 290 0.39 -3.52 -18.10
C GLU A 290 1.87 -3.89 -17.92
N LEU A 291 2.43 -3.61 -16.75
CA LEU A 291 3.83 -3.89 -16.42
C LEU A 291 3.98 -5.01 -15.39
N ALA A 292 2.93 -5.80 -15.16
CA ALA A 292 2.88 -6.81 -14.12
C ALA A 292 3.20 -6.23 -12.73
N GLU A 293 2.67 -5.04 -12.45
CA GLU A 293 2.82 -4.33 -11.17
C GLU A 293 2.28 -5.17 -10.01
N THR A 294 1.20 -5.89 -10.27
CA THR A 294 0.40 -6.53 -9.25
C THR A 294 0.39 -8.04 -9.45
N LEU A 295 0.56 -8.80 -8.36
CA LEU A 295 0.38 -10.24 -8.32
C LEU A 295 -0.78 -10.57 -7.39
N VAL A 296 -1.83 -11.10 -7.98
CA VAL A 296 -3.02 -11.60 -7.27
C VAL A 296 -2.79 -13.05 -6.89
N VAL A 297 -2.98 -13.40 -5.63
CA VAL A 297 -2.93 -14.77 -5.11
C VAL A 297 -4.28 -15.17 -4.54
N GLU A 298 -4.88 -16.21 -5.12
CA GLU A 298 -6.16 -16.75 -4.69
C GLU A 298 -5.99 -17.69 -3.49
N GLY A 299 -6.69 -17.38 -2.41
CA GLY A 299 -6.80 -18.19 -1.20
C GLY A 299 -8.10 -18.98 -1.12
N ALA A 300 -8.20 -19.84 -0.11
CA ALA A 300 -9.44 -20.52 0.23
C ALA A 300 -10.43 -19.59 0.97
N THR A 301 -9.89 -18.59 1.67
CA THR A 301 -10.63 -17.66 2.53
C THR A 301 -10.83 -16.29 1.89
N ARG A 302 -9.81 -15.78 1.20
CA ARG A 302 -9.79 -14.47 0.54
C ARG A 302 -8.76 -14.45 -0.58
N GLN A 303 -8.66 -13.32 -1.27
CA GLN A 303 -7.60 -13.01 -2.23
C GLN A 303 -6.55 -12.12 -1.53
N ALA A 304 -5.28 -12.24 -1.92
CA ALA A 304 -4.23 -11.29 -1.56
C ALA A 304 -3.68 -10.62 -2.82
N THR A 305 -3.37 -9.33 -2.68
CA THR A 305 -2.73 -8.53 -3.71
C THR A 305 -1.33 -8.16 -3.26
N LEU A 306 -0.34 -8.41 -4.11
CA LEU A 306 1.07 -8.19 -3.82
C LEU A 306 1.69 -7.32 -4.91
N GLU A 307 2.71 -6.53 -4.56
CA GLU A 307 3.54 -5.77 -5.50
C GLU A 307 4.95 -6.40 -5.53
N PRO A 308 5.25 -7.34 -6.46
CA PRO A 308 6.47 -8.13 -6.40
C PRO A 308 7.76 -7.31 -6.43
N ARG A 309 7.78 -6.20 -7.18
CA ARG A 309 8.93 -5.28 -7.25
C ARG A 309 9.17 -4.55 -5.94
N ALA A 310 8.09 -4.06 -5.30
CA ALA A 310 8.18 -3.38 -4.01
C ALA A 310 8.66 -4.34 -2.92
N ILE A 311 8.13 -5.56 -2.89
CA ILE A 311 8.58 -6.62 -1.97
C ILE A 311 10.07 -6.93 -2.19
N ALA A 312 10.52 -7.03 -3.44
CA ALA A 312 11.93 -7.29 -3.73
C ALA A 312 12.85 -6.14 -3.31
N ALA A 313 12.42 -4.89 -3.48
CA ALA A 313 13.14 -3.72 -3.00
C ALA A 313 13.24 -3.69 -1.46
N ALA A 314 12.13 -3.95 -0.77
CA ALA A 314 12.08 -4.03 0.69
C ALA A 314 12.95 -5.18 1.23
N ALA A 315 12.98 -6.34 0.57
CA ALA A 315 13.82 -7.46 0.96
C ALA A 315 15.31 -7.14 0.78
N ALA A 316 15.67 -6.42 -0.28
CA ALA A 316 17.03 -5.91 -0.47
C ALA A 316 17.41 -4.87 0.58
N ALA A 317 16.44 -4.17 1.18
CA ALA A 317 16.60 -3.23 2.28
C ALA A 317 16.63 -3.87 3.67
N ASP A 318 16.45 -5.20 3.77
CA ASP A 318 16.27 -5.93 5.04
C ASP A 318 15.01 -5.50 5.82
N GLU A 319 14.04 -4.90 5.14
CA GLU A 319 12.74 -4.47 5.70
C GLU A 319 11.71 -5.60 5.68
N THR A 320 11.89 -6.60 4.81
CA THR A 320 11.04 -7.79 4.72
C THR A 320 11.82 -9.04 4.36
N SER A 321 11.18 -10.20 4.50
CA SER A 321 11.72 -11.50 4.12
C SER A 321 10.70 -12.27 3.29
N PHE A 322 11.15 -12.82 2.16
CA PHE A 322 10.32 -13.64 1.29
C PHE A 322 9.81 -14.90 1.99
N GLU A 323 10.65 -15.54 2.81
CA GLU A 323 10.27 -16.72 3.60
C GLU A 323 9.14 -16.38 4.58
N THR A 324 9.29 -15.27 5.30
CA THR A 324 8.30 -14.83 6.31
C THR A 324 6.99 -14.40 5.63
N LEU A 325 7.08 -13.59 4.57
CA LEU A 325 5.92 -13.15 3.80
C LEU A 325 5.13 -14.34 3.24
N TYR A 326 5.82 -15.32 2.66
CA TYR A 326 5.19 -16.52 2.12
C TYR A 326 4.50 -17.37 3.20
N ALA A 327 5.12 -17.50 4.38
CA ALA A 327 4.52 -18.21 5.51
C ALA A 327 3.23 -17.52 6.00
N ASN A 328 3.28 -16.19 6.18
CA ASN A 328 2.12 -15.39 6.60
C ASN A 328 0.99 -15.47 5.57
N LEU A 329 1.31 -15.31 4.29
CA LEU A 329 0.34 -15.38 3.21
C LEU A 329 -0.35 -16.75 3.16
N ARG A 330 0.37 -17.84 3.42
CA ARG A 330 -0.24 -19.17 3.47
C ARG A 330 -1.22 -19.36 4.63
N GLU A 331 -0.87 -18.85 5.81
CA GLU A 331 -1.74 -18.92 6.98
C GLU A 331 -3.02 -18.10 6.74
N ASP A 332 -2.84 -16.87 6.29
CA ASP A 332 -3.90 -15.90 6.07
C ASP A 332 -4.88 -16.32 4.96
N LEU A 333 -4.36 -16.84 3.84
CA LEU A 333 -5.17 -17.31 2.72
C LEU A 333 -5.73 -18.72 2.91
N GLY A 334 -5.48 -19.37 4.06
CA GLY A 334 -5.90 -20.74 4.32
C GLY A 334 -5.30 -21.75 3.34
N LEU A 335 -4.14 -21.44 2.76
CA LEU A 335 -3.40 -22.29 1.83
C LEU A 335 -2.63 -23.34 2.65
N GLY A 336 -3.39 -24.34 3.11
CA GLY A 336 -3.00 -25.31 4.13
C GLY A 336 -1.59 -25.91 3.99
N SER A 337 -1.11 -26.53 5.07
CA SER A 337 0.19 -27.20 5.09
C SER A 337 0.25 -28.25 3.97
N ALA A 338 1.02 -28.00 2.91
CA ALA A 338 1.40 -29.02 1.94
C ALA A 338 1.91 -30.23 2.72
N THR A 339 1.07 -31.26 2.83
CA THR A 339 1.50 -32.58 3.25
C THR A 339 2.52 -33.04 2.23
N ALA A 340 3.78 -33.08 2.65
CA ALA A 340 4.85 -33.71 1.88
C ALA A 340 4.45 -35.18 1.64
N GLU A 341 4.07 -35.49 0.39
CA GLU A 341 4.07 -36.86 -0.15
C GLU A 341 5.42 -37.19 -0.77
#